data_AF-A0A6J4IWQ7-F1
#
_entry.id   AF-A0A6J4IWQ7-F1
#
_cell.length_a   1.000
_cell.length_b   1.000
_cell.length_c   1.000
_cell.angle_alpha   90.00
_cell.angle_beta   90.00
_cell.angle_gamma   90.00
#
_symmetry.space_group_name_H-M   'P 1'
#
loop_
_entity.id
_entity.type
_entity.pdbx_description
1 polymer ?
#
loop_
_entity_poly.entity_id
_entity_poly.type
_entity_poly.pdbx_seq_one_letter_code
_entity_poly.pdbx_strand_id
1 'polypeptide(L)'
;MAPPAPFNGTAGEVRAVRPSARVASPHSPSTGKPAPAGEGITSLEKGLAVLEHLSAARGGAGVSELARELSLPKSTVARLLFVLSSRGYVWREPARPRYCLGPRALELTANALDELLVVGQARPHLYDLAGKTDRVACLGVLWAGIAIVVDLVEPPAASPAALSHEPLVVGRGAPAYASSLGKAILAHRSPADLEHFLATAPRVQRTPRTLVDAAAFKEHLATVRTQGWAINDYESTDHGASIAAPIFNHAGEVLAAVAATESHPLGGQAPSDLIAAVVEAGRRISFNLGYRPRAFTATRDRGPNRVAGTAGVASI
;
A
#
# COMPACT_ATOMS: atom_id res chain seq x y z
N MET A 1 -12.71 60.04 22.05
CA MET A 1 -13.26 58.81 21.42
C MET A 1 -13.82 59.22 20.07
N ALA A 2 -13.01 59.10 19.02
CA ALA A 2 -13.34 59.49 17.66
C ALA A 2 -13.49 58.21 16.82
N PRO A 3 -14.54 58.07 15.99
CA PRO A 3 -14.72 56.88 15.17
C PRO A 3 -13.72 56.87 14.00
N PRO A 4 -13.08 55.73 13.67
CA PRO A 4 -12.27 55.63 12.47
C PRO A 4 -13.15 55.55 11.21
N ALA A 5 -12.64 56.17 10.15
CA ALA A 5 -13.22 56.35 8.83
C ALA A 5 -13.51 55.04 8.08
N PRO A 6 -14.43 55.04 7.08
CA PRO A 6 -14.77 53.86 6.31
C PRO A 6 -13.64 53.45 5.36
N PHE A 7 -13.28 52.17 5.41
CA PHE A 7 -12.38 51.53 4.45
C PHE A 7 -13.11 51.35 3.11
N ASN A 8 -12.74 52.18 2.13
CA ASN A 8 -13.03 51.94 0.71
C ASN A 8 -11.94 51.02 0.17
N GLY A 9 -12.29 49.76 -0.08
CA GLY A 9 -11.41 48.74 -0.66
C GLY A 9 -12.16 47.97 -1.73
N THR A 10 -12.05 48.48 -2.95
CA THR A 10 -12.35 47.90 -4.26
C THR A 10 -12.59 46.39 -4.31
N ALA A 11 -13.72 46.02 -4.93
CA ALA A 11 -14.01 44.69 -5.45
C ALA A 11 -12.86 44.20 -6.36
N GLY A 12 -12.01 43.34 -5.80
CA GLY A 12 -11.05 42.56 -6.57
C GLY A 12 -11.77 41.41 -7.24
N GLU A 13 -11.78 41.43 -8.58
CA GLU A 13 -12.29 40.36 -9.44
C GLU A 13 -11.83 38.98 -8.97
N VAL A 14 -12.79 38.09 -8.77
CA VAL A 14 -12.54 36.67 -8.51
C VAL A 14 -11.93 36.07 -9.78
N ARG A 15 -10.60 36.04 -9.85
CA ARG A 15 -9.89 35.31 -10.90
C ARG A 15 -10.06 33.83 -10.64
N ALA A 16 -10.96 33.20 -11.39
CA ALA A 16 -11.15 31.75 -11.40
C ALA A 16 -9.79 31.05 -11.61
N VAL A 17 -9.29 30.41 -10.56
CA VAL A 17 -8.13 29.52 -10.65
C VAL A 17 -8.58 28.30 -11.41
N ARG A 18 -8.21 28.25 -12.70
CA ARG A 18 -8.34 27.04 -13.52
C ARG A 18 -7.51 25.93 -12.87
N PRO A 19 -8.04 24.70 -12.72
CA PRO A 19 -7.24 23.58 -12.25
C PRO A 19 -6.17 23.28 -13.31
N SER A 20 -4.94 23.70 -13.01
CA SER A 20 -3.73 23.38 -13.76
C SER A 20 -2.98 22.32 -12.98
N ALA A 21 -3.23 21.05 -13.27
CA ALA A 21 -2.21 20.02 -13.35
C ALA A 21 -2.85 18.74 -13.86
N ARG A 22 -2.39 18.30 -15.02
CA ARG A 22 -2.65 16.98 -15.57
C ARG A 22 -2.24 15.94 -14.52
N VAL A 23 -3.17 15.07 -14.16
CA VAL A 23 -2.83 13.76 -13.59
C VAL A 23 -1.87 13.11 -14.58
N ALA A 24 -0.61 12.95 -14.18
CA ALA A 24 0.34 12.19 -14.96
C ALA A 24 -0.18 10.75 -15.04
N SER A 25 -0.52 10.33 -16.25
CA SER A 25 -0.94 8.97 -16.58
C SER A 25 0.06 7.95 -16.01
N PRO A 26 -0.38 6.77 -15.56
CA PRO A 26 0.53 5.72 -15.16
C PRO A 26 1.32 5.28 -16.40
N HIS A 27 2.64 5.43 -16.31
CA HIS A 27 3.64 4.96 -17.28
C HIS A 27 3.45 5.44 -18.72
N SER A 28 4.12 6.56 -19.05
CA SER A 28 4.72 6.63 -20.39
C SER A 28 5.64 5.42 -20.55
N PRO A 29 5.57 4.66 -21.66
CA PRO A 29 6.56 3.62 -21.91
C PRO A 29 7.93 4.29 -21.84
N SER A 30 8.84 3.67 -21.08
CA SER A 30 10.25 4.02 -21.08
C SER A 30 10.67 4.23 -22.54
N THR A 31 11.05 5.46 -22.89
CA THR A 31 11.78 5.73 -24.12
C THR A 31 13.18 5.15 -23.93
N GLY A 32 13.26 3.82 -23.97
CA GLY A 32 14.47 3.14 -24.37
C GLY A 32 14.90 3.75 -25.69
N LYS A 33 16.17 4.13 -25.75
CA LYS A 33 16.89 4.54 -26.95
C LYS A 33 16.37 3.73 -28.15
N PRO A 34 16.02 4.33 -29.31
CA PRO A 34 15.54 3.57 -30.45
C PRO A 34 16.58 2.48 -30.75
N ALA A 35 16.12 1.22 -30.72
CA ALA A 35 16.93 0.11 -31.16
C ALA A 35 17.44 0.43 -32.58
N PRO A 36 18.72 0.13 -32.89
CA PRO A 36 19.28 0.43 -34.20
C PRO A 36 18.37 -0.16 -35.28
N ALA A 37 17.94 0.70 -36.21
CA ALA A 37 17.12 0.32 -37.34
C ALA A 37 17.86 -0.75 -38.15
N GLY A 38 17.45 -2.02 -38.00
CA GLY A 38 18.08 -3.14 -38.70
C GLY A 38 17.78 -4.53 -38.13
N GLU A 39 17.43 -4.66 -36.85
CA GLU A 39 17.04 -5.97 -36.28
C GLU A 39 15.52 -6.11 -36.30
N GLY A 40 15.00 -7.03 -37.12
CA GLY A 40 13.57 -7.30 -37.20
C GLY A 40 13.00 -7.67 -35.82
N ILE A 41 11.82 -7.13 -35.52
CA ILE A 41 11.10 -7.34 -34.24
C ILE A 41 11.22 -8.81 -33.79
N THR A 42 11.79 -9.01 -32.61
CA THR A 42 12.01 -10.31 -32.00
C THR A 42 10.67 -11.01 -31.72
N SER A 43 10.67 -12.34 -31.65
CA SER A 43 9.46 -13.10 -31.31
C SER A 43 8.88 -12.72 -29.94
N LEU A 44 9.72 -12.23 -29.02
CA LEU A 44 9.31 -11.75 -27.71
C LEU A 44 8.53 -10.43 -27.81
N GLU A 45 9.06 -9.44 -28.53
CA GLU A 45 8.37 -8.16 -28.73
C GLU A 45 7.00 -8.33 -29.39
N LYS A 46 6.89 -9.25 -30.37
CA LYS A 46 5.59 -9.58 -30.99
C LYS A 46 4.62 -10.22 -29.98
N GLY A 47 5.14 -11.07 -29.09
CA GLY A 47 4.35 -11.68 -28.02
C GLY A 47 3.85 -10.64 -27.01
N LEU A 48 4.69 -9.69 -26.62
CA LEU A 48 4.33 -8.59 -25.72
C LEU A 48 3.28 -7.67 -26.35
N ALA A 49 3.46 -7.29 -27.62
CA ALA A 49 2.50 -6.46 -28.36
C ALA A 49 1.10 -7.11 -28.43
N VAL A 50 1.03 -8.44 -28.56
CA VAL A 50 -0.25 -9.18 -28.49
C VAL A 50 -0.91 -9.06 -27.11
N LEU A 51 -0.14 -9.20 -26.02
CA LEU A 51 -0.67 -9.08 -24.66
C LEU A 51 -1.14 -7.65 -24.35
N GLU A 52 -0.36 -6.65 -24.74
CA GLU A 52 -0.70 -5.23 -24.56
C GLU A 52 -1.99 -4.86 -25.30
N HIS A 53 -2.12 -5.33 -26.54
CA HIS A 53 -3.32 -5.10 -27.32
C HIS A 53 -4.56 -5.77 -26.69
N LEU A 54 -4.44 -7.04 -26.26
CA LEU A 54 -5.51 -7.76 -25.57
C LEU A 54 -5.89 -7.12 -24.22
N SER A 55 -4.95 -6.47 -23.54
CA SER A 55 -5.19 -5.71 -22.31
C SER A 55 -6.10 -4.49 -22.56
N ALA A 56 -5.89 -3.79 -23.68
CA ALA A 56 -6.67 -2.60 -24.04
C ALA A 56 -8.07 -2.94 -24.62
N ALA A 57 -8.23 -4.11 -25.23
CA ALA A 57 -9.47 -4.53 -25.89
C ALA A 57 -10.50 -5.14 -24.91
N ARG A 58 -11.44 -4.31 -24.42
CA ARG A 58 -12.56 -4.77 -23.56
C ARG A 58 -13.46 -5.74 -24.34
N GLY A 59 -13.26 -7.05 -24.13
CA GLY A 59 -13.99 -8.13 -24.81
C GLY A 59 -13.13 -9.03 -25.69
N GLY A 60 -11.80 -8.82 -25.69
CA GLY A 60 -10.85 -9.66 -26.42
C GLY A 60 -10.85 -9.42 -27.93
N ALA A 61 -9.90 -10.02 -28.62
CA ALA A 61 -9.68 -9.81 -30.05
C ALA A 61 -9.63 -11.13 -30.83
N GLY A 62 -10.04 -11.08 -32.10
CA GLY A 62 -9.90 -12.20 -33.03
C GLY A 62 -8.51 -12.25 -33.68
N VAL A 63 -8.12 -13.40 -34.24
CA VAL A 63 -6.82 -13.55 -34.94
C VAL A 63 -6.66 -12.56 -36.11
N SER A 64 -7.74 -12.32 -36.87
CA SER A 64 -7.71 -11.40 -38.02
C SER A 64 -7.64 -9.93 -37.59
N GLU A 65 -8.21 -9.60 -36.43
CA GLU A 65 -8.21 -8.26 -35.85
C GLU A 65 -6.81 -7.91 -35.34
N LEU A 66 -6.22 -8.81 -34.54
CA LEU A 66 -4.85 -8.70 -34.05
C LEU A 66 -3.81 -8.63 -35.19
N ALA A 67 -3.98 -9.43 -36.25
CA ALA A 67 -3.09 -9.41 -37.41
C ALA A 67 -3.09 -8.04 -38.11
N ARG A 68 -4.27 -7.42 -38.23
CA ARG A 68 -4.42 -6.10 -38.84
C ARG A 68 -3.82 -5.02 -37.95
N GLU A 69 -4.15 -5.02 -36.67
CA GLU A 69 -3.78 -3.94 -35.74
C GLU A 69 -2.31 -3.95 -35.35
N LEU A 70 -1.70 -5.14 -35.29
CA LEU A 70 -0.27 -5.29 -35.03
C LEU A 70 0.57 -5.31 -36.31
N SER A 71 -0.06 -5.22 -37.48
CA SER A 71 0.61 -5.36 -38.79
C SER A 71 1.47 -6.63 -38.89
N LEU A 72 0.93 -7.76 -38.40
CA LEU A 72 1.60 -9.06 -38.37
C LEU A 72 0.87 -10.08 -39.26
N PRO A 73 1.57 -11.04 -39.89
CA PRO A 73 0.91 -12.14 -40.60
C PRO A 73 -0.01 -12.94 -39.67
N LYS A 74 -1.19 -13.35 -40.16
CA LYS A 74 -2.15 -14.18 -39.39
C LYS A 74 -1.52 -15.45 -38.83
N SER A 75 -0.62 -16.08 -39.59
CA SER A 75 0.13 -17.28 -39.17
C SER A 75 1.06 -17.02 -37.99
N THR A 76 1.66 -15.83 -37.91
CA THR A 76 2.49 -15.39 -36.79
C THR A 76 1.64 -15.16 -35.55
N VAL A 77 0.54 -14.42 -35.69
CA VAL A 77 -0.40 -14.16 -34.58
C VAL A 77 -0.99 -15.45 -34.02
N ALA A 78 -1.42 -16.38 -34.88
CA ALA A 78 -1.94 -17.68 -34.46
C ALA A 78 -0.92 -18.48 -33.64
N ARG A 79 0.37 -18.45 -34.02
CA ARG A 79 1.45 -19.13 -33.30
C ARG A 79 1.74 -18.49 -31.94
N LEU A 80 1.75 -17.16 -31.88
CA LEU A 80 1.92 -16.42 -30.63
C LEU A 80 0.76 -16.71 -29.66
N LEU A 81 -0.48 -16.66 -30.14
CA LEU A 81 -1.67 -16.98 -29.35
C LEU A 81 -1.65 -18.43 -28.86
N PHE A 82 -1.18 -19.38 -29.66
CA PHE A 82 -1.01 -20.77 -29.24
C PHE A 82 -0.03 -20.90 -28.06
N VAL A 83 1.14 -20.27 -28.15
CA VAL A 83 2.16 -20.29 -27.08
C VAL A 83 1.67 -19.57 -25.83
N LEU A 84 1.05 -18.40 -25.98
CA LEU A 84 0.50 -17.63 -24.85
C LEU A 84 -0.66 -18.37 -24.18
N SER A 85 -1.48 -19.09 -24.96
CA SER A 85 -2.58 -19.89 -24.43
C SER A 85 -2.10 -21.13 -23.68
N SER A 86 -1.09 -21.84 -24.21
CA SER A 86 -0.52 -23.01 -23.53
C SER A 86 0.22 -22.66 -22.23
N ARG A 87 0.63 -21.40 -22.07
CA ARG A 87 1.21 -20.85 -20.84
C ARG A 87 0.19 -20.16 -19.93
N GLY A 88 -1.09 -20.09 -20.32
CA GLY A 88 -2.17 -19.50 -19.53
C GLY A 88 -2.22 -17.96 -19.51
N TYR A 89 -1.39 -17.27 -20.32
CA TYR A 89 -1.38 -15.81 -20.45
C TYR A 89 -2.53 -15.27 -21.29
N VAL A 90 -3.03 -16.11 -22.18
CA VAL A 90 -4.19 -15.85 -23.01
C VAL A 90 -5.14 -17.04 -22.84
N TRP A 91 -6.43 -16.81 -22.93
CA TRP A 91 -7.40 -17.88 -23.07
C TRP A 91 -8.35 -17.55 -24.21
N ARG A 92 -8.92 -18.59 -24.82
CA ARG A 92 -9.89 -18.45 -25.89
C ARG A 92 -11.28 -18.65 -25.30
N GLU A 93 -12.16 -17.68 -25.52
CA GLU A 93 -13.54 -17.75 -25.04
C GLU A 93 -14.26 -18.95 -25.71
N PRO A 94 -14.96 -19.82 -24.97
CA PRO A 94 -15.68 -20.96 -25.56
C PRO A 94 -16.88 -20.53 -26.40
N ALA A 95 -17.55 -19.44 -26.00
CA ALA A 95 -18.78 -18.96 -26.63
C ALA A 95 -18.53 -18.12 -27.90
N ARG A 96 -17.33 -17.55 -28.06
CA ARG A 96 -16.94 -16.73 -29.23
C ARG A 96 -15.49 -16.99 -29.58
N PRO A 97 -15.08 -16.98 -30.86
CA PRO A 97 -13.69 -17.23 -31.26
C PRO A 97 -12.76 -16.02 -30.99
N ARG A 98 -12.87 -15.40 -29.81
CA ARG A 98 -12.03 -14.29 -29.35
C ARG A 98 -11.03 -14.77 -28.31
N TYR A 99 -9.87 -14.12 -28.32
CA TYR A 99 -8.81 -14.34 -27.36
C TYR A 99 -8.82 -13.21 -26.34
N CYS A 100 -8.67 -13.56 -25.07
CA CYS A 100 -8.67 -12.65 -23.92
C CYS A 100 -7.43 -12.92 -23.06
N LEU A 101 -7.05 -11.97 -22.21
CA LEU A 101 -6.01 -12.23 -21.21
C LEU A 101 -6.44 -13.35 -20.26
N GLY A 102 -5.55 -14.31 -20.06
CA GLY A 102 -5.73 -15.47 -19.19
C GLY A 102 -5.27 -15.20 -17.75
N PRO A 103 -5.62 -16.07 -16.81
CA PRO A 103 -5.35 -15.88 -15.39
C PRO A 103 -3.86 -15.73 -15.05
N ARG A 104 -2.95 -16.30 -15.86
CA ARG A 104 -1.50 -16.15 -15.64
C ARG A 104 -1.01 -14.71 -15.83
N ALA A 105 -1.72 -13.90 -16.62
CA ALA A 105 -1.41 -12.47 -16.75
C ALA A 105 -1.71 -11.70 -15.46
N LEU A 106 -2.72 -12.14 -14.69
CA LEU A 106 -3.06 -11.60 -13.37
C LEU A 106 -2.04 -12.02 -12.31
N GLU A 107 -1.52 -13.25 -12.41
CA GLU A 107 -0.48 -13.73 -11.50
C GLU A 107 0.84 -12.95 -11.63
N LEU A 108 1.18 -12.46 -12.83
CA LEU A 108 2.34 -11.57 -13.03
C LEU A 108 2.18 -10.21 -12.34
N THR A 109 0.92 -9.79 -12.16
CA THR A 109 0.60 -8.52 -11.51
C THR A 109 0.17 -8.71 -10.07
N ALA A 110 0.14 -9.92 -9.50
CA ALA A 110 -0.37 -10.18 -8.15
C ALA A 110 0.24 -9.27 -7.07
N ASN A 111 1.56 -9.04 -7.11
CA ASN A 111 2.24 -8.11 -6.19
C ASN A 111 1.89 -6.63 -6.45
N ALA A 112 1.63 -6.23 -7.71
CA ALA A 112 1.24 -4.87 -8.09
C ALA A 112 -0.28 -4.63 -7.96
N LEU A 113 -1.08 -5.69 -8.02
CA LEU A 113 -2.53 -5.70 -7.83
C LEU A 113 -2.86 -5.57 -6.37
N ASP A 114 -2.10 -6.18 -5.46
CA ASP A 114 -2.26 -5.93 -4.03
C ASP A 114 -2.06 -4.44 -3.71
N GLU A 115 -1.06 -3.78 -4.32
CA GLU A 115 -0.82 -2.34 -4.20
C GLU A 115 -1.93 -1.46 -4.82
N LEU A 116 -2.52 -1.86 -5.95
CA LEU A 116 -3.65 -1.14 -6.57
C LEU A 116 -5.00 -1.41 -5.88
N LEU A 117 -5.21 -2.63 -5.37
CA LEU A 117 -6.39 -3.02 -4.61
C LEU A 117 -6.39 -2.36 -3.24
N VAL A 118 -5.25 -2.26 -2.55
CA VAL A 118 -5.18 -1.57 -1.27
C VAL A 118 -5.51 -0.09 -1.42
N VAL A 119 -5.03 0.60 -2.47
CA VAL A 119 -5.39 2.02 -2.70
C VAL A 119 -6.90 2.16 -2.91
N GLY A 120 -7.49 1.35 -3.80
CA GLY A 120 -8.93 1.38 -4.06
C GLY A 120 -9.79 1.06 -2.83
N GLN A 121 -9.37 0.08 -2.02
CA GLN A 121 -10.07 -0.31 -0.80
C GLN A 121 -9.83 0.66 0.37
N ALA A 122 -8.67 1.33 0.42
CA ALA A 122 -8.31 2.24 1.49
C ALA A 122 -8.98 3.59 1.38
N ARG A 123 -9.21 4.09 0.15
CA ARG A 123 -9.63 5.47 -0.08
C ARG A 123 -10.90 5.89 0.68
N PRO A 124 -11.99 5.09 0.74
CA PRO A 124 -13.15 5.44 1.57
C PRO A 124 -12.81 5.57 3.06
N HIS A 125 -11.92 4.71 3.57
CA HIS A 125 -11.49 4.75 4.97
C HIS A 125 -10.54 5.91 5.26
N LEU A 126 -9.76 6.37 4.27
CA LEU A 126 -8.96 7.59 4.40
C LEU A 126 -9.85 8.84 4.52
N TYR A 127 -10.93 8.93 3.73
CA TYR A 127 -11.93 9.99 3.86
C TYR A 127 -12.60 9.98 5.24
N ASP A 128 -13.06 8.82 5.68
CA ASP A 128 -13.65 8.65 7.01
C ASP A 128 -12.66 9.03 8.13
N LEU A 129 -11.41 8.59 8.01
CA LEU A 129 -10.38 8.87 9.01
C LEU A 129 -10.10 10.38 9.07
N ALA A 130 -9.82 11.02 7.94
CA ALA A 130 -9.55 12.45 7.88
C ALA A 130 -10.73 13.29 8.39
N GLY A 131 -11.96 12.91 8.04
CA GLY A 131 -13.17 13.62 8.50
C GLY A 131 -13.45 13.46 10.00
N LYS A 132 -13.10 12.32 10.60
CA LYS A 132 -13.32 12.07 12.04
C LYS A 132 -12.25 12.67 12.92
N THR A 133 -11.00 12.67 12.46
CA THR A 133 -9.84 13.07 13.27
C THR A 133 -9.45 14.51 13.04
N ASP A 134 -9.95 15.12 11.96
CA ASP A 134 -9.52 16.44 11.53
C ASP A 134 -8.00 16.49 11.30
N ARG A 135 -7.46 15.43 10.67
CA ARG A 135 -6.04 15.25 10.35
C ARG A 135 -5.87 14.76 8.92
N VAL A 136 -4.67 14.92 8.36
CA VAL A 136 -4.33 14.29 7.07
C VAL A 136 -4.24 12.78 7.29
N ALA A 137 -5.04 12.02 6.56
CA ALA A 137 -4.98 10.58 6.50
C ALA A 137 -4.16 10.14 5.28
N CYS A 138 -3.27 9.17 5.43
CA CYS A 138 -2.47 8.67 4.31
C CYS A 138 -2.29 7.16 4.34
N LEU A 139 -2.00 6.62 3.16
CA LEU A 139 -1.68 5.22 2.91
C LEU A 139 -0.22 5.14 2.47
N GLY A 140 0.54 4.22 3.08
CA GLY A 140 1.93 3.99 2.73
C GLY A 140 2.26 2.53 2.49
N VAL A 141 3.21 2.31 1.58
CA VAL A 141 3.84 1.01 1.30
C VAL A 141 5.32 1.07 1.61
N LEU A 142 5.94 -0.09 1.84
CA LEU A 142 7.37 -0.18 2.11
C LEU A 142 8.11 -0.63 0.84
N TRP A 143 9.05 0.18 0.38
CA TRP A 143 9.91 -0.14 -0.76
C TRP A 143 11.37 0.13 -0.40
N ALA A 144 12.23 -0.88 -0.47
CA ALA A 144 13.68 -0.77 -0.23
C ALA A 144 14.05 0.00 1.06
N GLY A 145 13.32 -0.26 2.17
CA GLY A 145 13.56 0.40 3.45
C GLY A 145 13.02 1.83 3.58
N ILE A 146 12.27 2.30 2.57
CA ILE A 146 11.59 3.60 2.55
C ILE A 146 10.08 3.38 2.60
N ALA A 147 9.40 4.03 3.52
CA ALA A 147 7.94 4.10 3.56
C ALA A 147 7.49 5.21 2.59
N ILE A 148 6.81 4.84 1.51
CA ILE A 148 6.35 5.74 0.44
C ILE A 148 4.85 5.96 0.59
N VAL A 149 4.43 7.22 0.60
CA VAL A 149 3.00 7.58 0.58
C VAL A 149 2.43 7.36 -0.82
N VAL A 150 1.37 6.57 -0.94
CA VAL A 150 0.75 6.21 -2.23
C VAL A 150 -0.65 6.80 -2.41
N ASP A 151 -1.33 7.17 -1.32
CA ASP A 151 -2.56 7.96 -1.35
C ASP A 151 -2.67 8.80 -0.08
N LEU A 152 -3.36 9.93 -0.15
CA LEU A 152 -3.63 10.78 1.00
C LEU A 152 -4.95 11.55 0.82
N VAL A 153 -5.60 11.83 1.94
CA VAL A 153 -6.80 12.65 2.03
C VAL A 153 -6.58 13.72 3.09
N GLU A 154 -6.76 14.97 2.69
CA GLU A 154 -6.74 16.12 3.60
C GLU A 154 -8.07 16.25 4.34
N PRO A 155 -8.07 16.82 5.56
CA PRO A 155 -9.31 17.15 6.25
C PRO A 155 -10.12 18.20 5.45
N PRO A 156 -11.44 18.33 5.71
CA PRO A 156 -12.27 19.32 5.02
C PRO A 156 -11.67 20.73 5.09
N ALA A 157 -11.76 21.52 4.00
CA ALA A 157 -11.08 22.82 3.86
C ALA A 157 -11.45 23.89 4.93
N ALA A 158 -12.54 23.69 5.68
CA ALA A 158 -12.92 24.54 6.81
C ALA A 158 -12.15 24.20 8.11
N SER A 159 -11.31 23.18 8.09
CA SER A 159 -10.53 22.70 9.23
C SER A 159 -9.32 23.61 9.54
N PRO A 160 -9.08 23.97 10.81
CA PRO A 160 -7.83 24.59 11.23
C PRO A 160 -6.58 23.74 10.94
N ALA A 161 -6.70 22.41 10.87
CA ALA A 161 -5.59 21.50 10.58
C ALA A 161 -5.12 21.59 9.12
N ALA A 162 -5.98 22.01 8.18
CA ALA A 162 -5.61 22.16 6.76
C ALA A 162 -4.50 23.20 6.51
N LEU A 163 -4.22 24.09 7.47
CA LEU A 163 -3.28 25.22 7.33
C LEU A 163 -1.91 25.00 7.98
N SER A 164 -1.70 23.87 8.68
CA SER A 164 -0.55 23.70 9.59
C SER A 164 0.42 22.57 9.24
N HIS A 165 0.35 22.03 8.01
CA HIS A 165 1.19 20.89 7.62
C HIS A 165 2.29 21.26 6.62
N GLU A 166 3.50 20.79 6.87
CA GLU A 166 4.48 20.54 5.81
C GLU A 166 3.79 19.61 4.80
N PRO A 167 3.74 19.95 3.50
CA PRO A 167 2.89 19.21 2.57
C PRO A 167 3.36 17.75 2.49
N LEU A 168 2.49 16.86 2.97
CA LEU A 168 2.61 15.45 2.65
C LEU A 168 2.20 15.29 1.20
N VAL A 169 3.05 14.67 0.39
CA VAL A 169 2.82 14.53 -1.06
C VAL A 169 2.89 13.06 -1.41
N VAL A 170 1.96 12.59 -2.24
CA VAL A 170 2.03 11.25 -2.83
C VAL A 170 3.37 11.08 -3.56
N GLY A 171 4.02 9.94 -3.34
CA GLY A 171 5.36 9.64 -3.84
C GLY A 171 6.50 10.10 -2.92
N ARG A 172 6.23 10.91 -1.89
CA ARG A 172 7.24 11.26 -0.88
C ARG A 172 7.49 10.06 0.03
N GLY A 173 8.77 9.77 0.27
CA GLY A 173 9.21 8.69 1.14
C GLY A 173 9.88 9.18 2.42
N ALA A 174 9.77 8.40 3.49
CA ALA A 174 10.54 8.56 4.72
C ALA A 174 11.24 7.24 5.09
N PRO A 175 12.42 7.27 5.74
CA PRO A 175 13.08 6.04 6.18
C PRO A 175 12.16 5.21 7.09
N ALA A 176 12.10 3.90 6.87
CA ALA A 176 11.14 3.06 7.57
C ALA A 176 11.39 2.99 9.08
N TYR A 177 12.65 3.15 9.51
CA TYR A 177 13.01 3.17 10.92
C TYR A 177 12.56 4.44 11.66
N ALA A 178 12.29 5.52 10.93
CA ALA A 178 11.94 6.84 11.47
C ALA A 178 10.53 7.30 11.08
N SER A 179 9.68 6.40 10.58
CA SER A 179 8.30 6.71 10.19
C SER A 179 7.30 5.75 10.83
N SER A 180 6.12 6.26 11.18
CA SER A 180 5.04 5.43 11.74
C SER A 180 4.61 4.35 10.75
N LEU A 181 4.42 4.72 9.47
CA LEU A 181 4.12 3.78 8.37
C LEU A 181 5.16 2.66 8.27
N GLY A 182 6.45 3.02 8.23
CA GLY A 182 7.53 2.06 8.11
C GLY A 182 7.63 1.12 9.31
N LYS A 183 7.52 1.65 10.53
CA LYS A 183 7.52 0.85 11.76
C LYS A 183 6.33 -0.09 11.83
N ALA A 184 5.13 0.38 11.49
CA ALA A 184 3.92 -0.44 11.45
C ALA A 184 4.07 -1.61 10.45
N ILE A 185 4.70 -1.39 9.30
CA ILE A 185 4.96 -2.46 8.33
C ILE A 185 6.06 -3.41 8.83
N LEU A 186 7.21 -2.87 9.26
CA LEU A 186 8.37 -3.67 9.67
C LEU A 186 8.09 -4.57 10.89
N ALA A 187 7.25 -4.13 11.82
CA ALA A 187 6.85 -4.92 13.00
C ALA A 187 6.15 -6.24 12.64
N HIS A 188 5.57 -6.34 11.45
CA HIS A 188 4.83 -7.51 10.98
C HIS A 188 5.53 -8.26 9.84
N ARG A 189 6.75 -7.85 9.45
CA ARG A 189 7.57 -8.60 8.49
C ARG A 189 8.16 -9.85 9.14
N SER A 190 8.64 -10.77 8.30
CA SER A 190 9.30 -11.97 8.80
C SER A 190 10.58 -11.60 9.56
N PRO A 191 11.04 -12.41 10.53
CA PRO A 191 12.31 -12.17 11.20
C PRO A 191 13.48 -12.02 10.21
N ALA A 192 13.50 -12.82 9.14
CA ALA A 192 14.54 -12.76 8.11
C ALA A 192 14.53 -11.42 7.35
N ASP A 193 13.36 -10.90 6.98
CA ASP A 193 13.24 -9.60 6.31
C ASP A 193 13.68 -8.45 7.23
N LEU A 194 13.35 -8.54 8.52
CA LEU A 194 13.76 -7.54 9.50
C LEU A 194 15.27 -7.55 9.71
N GLU A 195 15.90 -8.72 9.86
CA GLU A 195 17.36 -8.81 9.93
C GLU A 195 18.02 -8.26 8.65
N HIS A 196 17.47 -8.59 7.48
CA HIS A 196 17.96 -8.07 6.21
C HIS A 196 17.86 -6.53 6.15
N PHE A 197 16.72 -5.95 6.55
CA PHE A 197 16.56 -4.50 6.65
C PHE A 197 17.59 -3.88 7.59
N LEU A 198 17.79 -4.47 8.77
CA LEU A 198 18.72 -3.94 9.77
C LEU A 198 20.18 -3.97 9.33
N ALA A 199 20.54 -4.95 8.51
CA ALA A 199 21.87 -5.10 7.92
C ALA A 199 22.10 -4.19 6.70
N THR A 200 21.06 -3.87 5.94
CA THR A 200 21.19 -3.16 4.64
C THR A 200 20.78 -1.69 4.68
N ALA A 201 19.97 -1.27 5.65
CA ALA A 201 19.48 0.11 5.77
C ALA A 201 20.18 0.84 6.94
N PRO A 202 21.12 1.77 6.64
CA PRO A 202 21.76 2.59 7.66
C PRO A 202 20.73 3.45 8.40
N ARG A 203 20.72 3.38 9.73
CA ARG A 203 19.87 4.20 10.59
C ARG A 203 20.60 5.48 10.97
N VAL A 204 20.54 6.47 10.08
CA VAL A 204 21.12 7.80 10.31
C VAL A 204 20.29 8.53 11.36
N GLN A 205 20.94 9.12 12.37
CA GLN A 205 20.28 9.99 13.33
C GLN A 205 19.84 11.28 12.62
N ARG A 206 18.54 11.47 12.42
CA ARG A 206 17.99 12.63 11.70
C ARG A 206 17.58 13.75 12.64
N THR A 207 17.16 13.37 13.84
CA THR A 207 16.76 14.23 14.94
C THR A 207 17.32 13.64 16.24
N PRO A 208 17.34 14.39 17.35
CA PRO A 208 17.69 13.84 18.66
C PRO A 208 16.78 12.69 19.12
N ARG A 209 15.59 12.54 18.53
CA ARG A 209 14.60 11.51 18.87
C ARG A 209 14.68 10.27 17.99
N THR A 210 15.48 10.29 16.91
CA THR A 210 15.58 9.17 15.98
C THR A 210 16.14 7.92 16.68
N LEU A 211 15.39 6.82 16.65
CA LEU A 211 15.85 5.53 17.17
C LEU A 211 16.83 4.83 16.21
N VAL A 212 18.14 4.94 16.50
CA VAL A 212 19.21 4.41 15.63
C VAL A 212 19.77 3.06 16.07
N ASP A 213 19.70 2.75 17.36
CA ASP A 213 20.21 1.49 17.90
C ASP A 213 19.40 0.30 17.40
N ALA A 214 20.09 -0.75 16.95
CA ALA A 214 19.45 -1.91 16.32
C ALA A 214 18.64 -2.75 17.31
N ALA A 215 19.17 -2.94 18.52
CA ALA A 215 18.52 -3.77 19.54
C ALA A 215 17.27 -3.06 20.08
N ALA A 216 17.40 -1.78 20.44
CA ALA A 216 16.29 -0.95 20.88
C ALA A 216 15.22 -0.81 19.78
N PHE A 217 15.62 -0.72 18.50
CA PHE A 217 14.65 -0.71 17.41
C PHE A 217 13.89 -2.03 17.27
N LYS A 218 14.56 -3.18 17.42
CA LYS A 218 13.88 -4.50 17.45
C LYS A 218 12.89 -4.60 18.60
N GLU A 219 13.28 -4.17 19.80
CA GLU A 219 12.40 -4.14 20.98
C GLU A 219 11.20 -3.23 20.75
N HIS A 220 11.42 -2.05 20.17
CA HIS A 220 10.34 -1.13 19.80
C HIS A 220 9.37 -1.77 18.80
N LEU A 221 9.86 -2.47 17.77
CA LEU A 221 9.01 -3.19 16.82
C LEU A 221 8.24 -4.34 17.46
N ALA A 222 8.79 -5.02 18.47
CA ALA A 222 8.04 -6.03 19.23
C ALA A 222 6.86 -5.39 19.99
N THR A 223 7.04 -4.20 20.56
CA THR A 223 5.95 -3.42 21.15
C THR A 223 4.92 -3.03 20.09
N VAL A 224 5.34 -2.50 18.93
CA VAL A 224 4.44 -2.17 17.81
C VAL A 224 3.61 -3.38 17.38
N ARG A 225 4.24 -4.55 17.26
CA ARG A 225 3.57 -5.80 16.85
C ARG A 225 2.49 -6.23 17.83
N THR A 226 2.72 -6.06 19.13
CA THR A 226 1.77 -6.46 20.19
C THR A 226 0.62 -5.47 20.34
N GLN A 227 0.89 -4.16 20.27
CA GLN A 227 -0.14 -3.14 20.41
C GLN A 227 -0.92 -2.85 19.11
N GLY A 228 -0.36 -3.20 17.95
CA GLY A 228 -1.02 -3.08 16.65
C GLY A 228 -0.95 -1.68 16.00
N TRP A 229 -0.10 -0.79 16.51
CA TRP A 229 0.09 0.56 15.97
C TRP A 229 1.51 1.07 16.24
N ALA A 230 1.96 2.04 15.46
CA ALA A 230 3.27 2.67 15.57
C ALA A 230 3.16 4.19 15.62
N ILE A 231 4.10 4.83 16.31
CA ILE A 231 4.26 6.29 16.37
C ILE A 231 5.55 6.68 15.65
N ASN A 232 5.49 7.80 14.94
CA ASN A 232 6.62 8.67 14.69
C ASN A 232 6.37 9.96 15.47
N ASP A 233 7.26 10.29 16.40
CA ASP A 233 7.19 11.52 17.20
C ASP A 233 8.48 12.33 16.97
N TYR A 234 8.52 13.01 15.82
CA TYR A 234 9.60 13.89 15.42
C TYR A 234 10.91 13.12 15.20
N GLU A 235 10.83 11.91 14.65
CA GLU A 235 11.99 11.03 14.44
C GLU A 235 12.59 11.19 13.03
N SER A 236 11.74 11.43 12.02
CA SER A 236 12.19 11.68 10.64
C SER A 236 12.55 13.15 10.39
N THR A 237 11.81 14.06 11.03
CA THR A 237 11.95 15.53 10.96
C THR A 237 11.55 16.15 12.30
N ASP A 238 12.06 17.33 12.64
CA ASP A 238 11.81 18.01 13.93
C ASP A 238 10.41 18.65 14.06
N HIS A 239 9.49 18.30 13.16
CA HIS A 239 8.17 18.93 13.04
C HIS A 239 7.11 17.96 12.49
N GLY A 240 7.36 16.65 12.55
CA GLY A 240 6.45 15.64 12.00
C GLY A 240 6.08 14.58 13.03
N ALA A 241 4.82 14.53 13.43
CA ALA A 241 4.25 13.45 14.23
C ALA A 241 3.15 12.70 13.46
N SER A 242 3.03 11.40 13.69
CA SER A 242 1.96 10.57 13.11
C SER A 242 1.81 9.24 13.81
N ILE A 243 0.62 8.65 13.65
CA ILE A 243 0.28 7.32 14.14
C ILE A 243 -0.12 6.47 12.96
N ALA A 244 0.35 5.22 12.91
CA ALA A 244 0.02 4.29 11.84
C ALA A 244 -0.43 2.92 12.37
N ALA A 245 -1.28 2.24 11.60
CA ALA A 245 -1.67 0.85 11.81
C ALA A 245 -1.39 0.02 10.56
N PRO A 246 -0.99 -1.26 10.72
CA PRO A 246 -0.69 -2.15 9.60
C PRO A 246 -1.97 -2.57 8.85
N ILE A 247 -1.81 -2.87 7.57
CA ILE A 247 -2.84 -3.43 6.70
C ILE A 247 -2.36 -4.78 6.19
N PHE A 248 -3.20 -5.80 6.33
CA PHE A 248 -2.90 -7.19 5.95
C PHE A 248 -3.71 -7.64 4.74
N ASN A 249 -3.11 -8.50 3.91
CA ASN A 249 -3.81 -9.18 2.82
C ASN A 249 -4.54 -10.44 3.33
N HIS A 250 -5.24 -11.15 2.43
CA HIS A 250 -5.95 -12.38 2.74
C HIS A 250 -5.06 -13.52 3.27
N ALA A 251 -3.75 -13.50 2.95
CA ALA A 251 -2.77 -14.47 3.43
C ALA A 251 -2.25 -14.15 4.85
N GLY A 252 -2.63 -12.99 5.40
CA GLY A 252 -2.16 -12.51 6.70
C GLY A 252 -0.78 -11.86 6.65
N GLU A 253 -0.30 -11.52 5.46
CA GLU A 253 0.95 -10.80 5.23
C GLU A 253 0.70 -9.30 5.27
N VAL A 254 1.64 -8.55 5.85
CA VAL A 254 1.55 -7.09 5.89
C VAL A 254 1.88 -6.49 4.52
N LEU A 255 0.94 -5.72 3.99
CA LEU A 255 1.00 -5.14 2.65
C LEU A 255 1.34 -3.64 2.70
N ALA A 256 0.65 -2.92 3.59
CA ALA A 256 0.70 -1.46 3.69
C ALA A 256 0.48 -1.01 5.13
N ALA A 257 0.46 0.29 5.37
CA ALA A 257 -0.02 0.89 6.60
C ALA A 257 -0.87 2.13 6.30
N VAL A 258 -1.88 2.38 7.14
CA VAL A 258 -2.65 3.62 7.15
C VAL A 258 -2.17 4.49 8.31
N ALA A 259 -2.07 5.80 8.11
CA ALA A 259 -1.66 6.73 9.14
C ALA A 259 -2.51 7.99 9.19
N ALA A 260 -2.51 8.65 10.34
CA ALA A 260 -2.97 10.02 10.54
C ALA A 260 -1.83 10.90 11.06
N THR A 261 -1.71 12.13 10.55
CA THR A 261 -0.72 13.10 11.01
C THR A 261 -1.13 13.74 12.33
N GLU A 262 -0.16 14.31 13.05
CA GLU A 262 -0.38 15.17 14.21
C GLU A 262 0.50 16.43 14.11
N SER A 263 -0.05 17.58 14.53
CA SER A 263 0.60 18.88 14.42
C SER A 263 1.53 19.22 15.58
N HIS A 264 1.45 18.45 16.66
CA HIS A 264 2.24 18.64 17.87
C HIS A 264 2.99 17.36 18.25
N PRO A 265 4.09 17.47 19.01
CA PRO A 265 4.76 16.31 19.55
C PRO A 265 3.79 15.46 20.37
N LEU A 266 3.83 14.15 20.19
CA LEU A 266 2.96 13.22 20.92
C LEU A 266 3.49 12.95 22.34
N GLY A 267 4.76 13.24 22.62
CA GLY A 267 5.37 13.00 23.93
C GLY A 267 5.40 11.51 24.28
N GLY A 268 5.43 10.64 23.27
CA GLY A 268 5.32 9.19 23.42
C GLY A 268 3.91 8.68 23.79
N GLN A 269 2.91 9.53 23.96
CA GLN A 269 1.53 9.13 24.25
C GLN A 269 0.56 9.79 23.26
N ALA A 270 0.12 8.99 22.30
CA ALA A 270 -0.89 9.44 21.36
C ALA A 270 -2.29 9.49 21.99
N PRO A 271 -3.17 10.41 21.52
CA PRO A 271 -4.57 10.42 21.92
C PRO A 271 -5.24 9.07 21.65
N SER A 272 -5.92 8.50 22.65
CA SER A 272 -6.59 7.20 22.55
C SER A 272 -7.56 7.13 21.39
N ASP A 273 -8.27 8.23 21.13
CA ASP A 273 -9.28 8.31 20.08
C ASP A 273 -8.66 8.28 18.68
N LEU A 274 -7.49 8.92 18.52
CA LEU A 274 -6.74 8.91 17.27
C LEU A 274 -6.17 7.51 17.00
N ILE A 275 -5.60 6.86 18.02
CA ILE A 275 -5.15 5.46 17.94
C ILE A 275 -6.31 4.56 17.52
N ALA A 276 -7.46 4.66 18.20
CA ALA A 276 -8.63 3.84 17.91
C ALA A 276 -9.13 4.05 16.48
N ALA A 277 -9.16 5.29 15.98
CA ALA A 277 -9.56 5.62 14.63
C ALA A 277 -8.60 5.02 13.57
N VAL A 278 -7.29 5.15 13.77
CA VAL A 278 -6.27 4.62 12.84
C VAL A 278 -6.27 3.09 12.83
N VAL A 279 -6.35 2.45 14.00
CA VAL A 279 -6.41 0.98 14.12
C VAL A 279 -7.68 0.43 13.47
N GLU A 280 -8.84 1.06 13.70
CA GLU A 280 -10.09 0.64 13.06
C GLU A 280 -10.03 0.81 11.54
N ALA A 281 -9.43 1.89 11.03
CA ALA A 281 -9.19 2.05 9.60
C ALA A 281 -8.33 0.90 9.04
N GLY A 282 -7.18 0.60 9.67
CA GLY A 282 -6.30 -0.50 9.25
C GLY A 282 -7.02 -1.85 9.25
N ARG A 283 -7.83 -2.12 10.28
CA ARG A 283 -8.63 -3.35 10.40
C ARG A 283 -9.69 -3.45 9.30
N ARG A 284 -10.42 -2.37 9.01
CA ARG A 284 -11.45 -2.36 7.95
C ARG A 284 -10.85 -2.54 6.57
N ILE A 285 -9.74 -1.87 6.28
CA ILE A 285 -9.02 -2.04 5.01
C ILE A 285 -8.56 -3.48 4.86
N SER A 286 -7.93 -4.05 5.91
CA SER A 286 -7.50 -5.45 5.91
C SER A 286 -8.68 -6.40 5.68
N PHE A 287 -9.82 -6.17 6.34
CA PHE A 287 -11.03 -6.98 6.17
C PHE A 287 -11.55 -6.94 4.72
N ASN A 288 -11.53 -5.77 4.08
CA ASN A 288 -11.90 -5.58 2.68
C ASN A 288 -10.93 -6.30 1.72
N LEU A 289 -9.66 -6.42 2.09
CA LEU A 289 -8.64 -7.21 1.38
C LEU A 289 -8.71 -8.71 1.69
N GLY A 290 -9.76 -9.17 2.40
CA GLY A 290 -9.96 -10.58 2.70
C GLY A 290 -9.20 -11.09 3.93
N TYR A 291 -8.50 -10.22 4.66
CA TYR A 291 -7.88 -10.62 5.93
C TYR A 291 -8.97 -11.06 6.92
N ARG A 292 -8.76 -12.23 7.50
CA ARG A 292 -9.56 -12.74 8.60
C ARG A 292 -8.58 -13.09 9.72
N PRO A 293 -8.64 -12.39 10.87
CA PRO A 293 -7.84 -12.78 12.02
C PRO A 293 -8.17 -14.23 12.31
N ARG A 294 -7.17 -15.12 12.30
CA ARG A 294 -7.38 -16.47 12.82
C ARG A 294 -7.83 -16.29 14.26
N ALA A 295 -9.08 -16.64 14.55
CA ALA A 295 -9.52 -16.81 15.93
C ALA A 295 -8.50 -17.73 16.57
N PHE A 296 -7.84 -17.26 17.62
CA PHE A 296 -6.95 -18.09 18.42
C PHE A 296 -7.81 -19.26 18.89
N THR A 297 -7.69 -20.41 18.23
CA THR A 297 -8.30 -21.63 18.73
C THR A 297 -7.55 -21.90 20.01
N ALA A 298 -8.12 -21.47 21.13
CA ALA A 298 -7.75 -21.94 22.43
C ALA A 298 -7.80 -23.45 22.33
N THR A 299 -6.62 -24.07 22.27
CA THR A 299 -6.45 -25.50 22.42
C THR A 299 -7.17 -25.80 23.72
N ARG A 300 -8.34 -26.45 23.62
CA ARG A 300 -9.00 -27.01 24.79
C ARG A 300 -8.00 -28.00 25.35
N ASP A 301 -7.32 -27.55 26.39
CA ASP A 301 -6.48 -28.34 27.25
C ASP A 301 -7.35 -29.50 27.75
N ARG A 302 -7.21 -30.67 27.10
CA ARG A 302 -7.73 -31.91 27.65
C ARG A 302 -6.82 -32.19 28.83
N GLY A 303 -7.24 -31.72 30.00
CA GLY A 303 -6.54 -31.93 31.25
C GLY A 303 -6.15 -33.40 31.46
N PRO A 304 -5.10 -33.65 32.26
CA PRO A 304 -4.51 -34.97 32.38
C PRO A 304 -5.53 -35.97 32.92
N ASN A 305 -5.69 -37.06 32.17
CA ASN A 305 -6.44 -38.24 32.53
C ASN A 305 -5.95 -38.75 33.89
N ARG A 306 -6.71 -38.51 34.96
CA ARG A 306 -6.47 -39.11 36.28
C ARG A 306 -6.78 -40.60 36.16
N VAL A 307 -5.73 -41.41 36.08
CA VAL A 307 -5.84 -42.85 36.34
C VAL A 307 -6.14 -43.00 37.83
N ALA A 308 -7.38 -43.35 38.15
CA ALA A 308 -7.81 -43.70 39.49
C ALA A 308 -7.07 -44.96 39.92
N GLY A 309 -6.26 -44.83 40.97
CA GLY A 309 -5.71 -45.98 41.70
C GLY A 309 -6.82 -46.69 42.45
N THR A 310 -7.04 -47.96 42.13
CA THR A 310 -7.74 -48.90 43.00
C THR A 310 -6.73 -49.57 43.92
N ALA A 311 -6.90 -49.35 45.22
CA ALA A 311 -6.27 -50.11 46.29
C ALA A 311 -6.80 -51.56 46.31
N GLY A 312 -5.96 -52.52 46.74
CA GLY A 312 -6.44 -53.88 47.02
C GLY A 312 -5.38 -54.97 47.24
N VAL A 313 -4.80 -55.02 48.44
CA VAL A 313 -4.54 -56.21 49.30
C VAL A 313 -3.96 -57.51 48.71
N ALA A 314 -2.81 -57.98 49.22
CA ALA A 314 -2.66 -59.29 49.89
C ALA A 314 -1.19 -59.60 50.29
N SER A 315 -1.04 -60.20 51.47
CA SER A 315 0.14 -60.85 52.08
C SER A 315 0.82 -61.85 51.12
N ILE A 316 2.13 -62.11 51.18
CA ILE A 316 2.95 -62.79 52.21
C ILE A 316 4.41 -62.38 52.01
#